data_AF-A0A6V8DQK2-F1
#
_entry.id   AF-A0A6V8DQK2-F1
#
_cell.length_a   1.000
_cell.length_b   1.000
_cell.length_c   1.000
_cell.angle_alpha   90.00
_cell.angle_beta   90.00
_cell.angle_gamma   90.00
#
_symmetry.space_group_name_H-M   'P 1'
#
loop_
_entity.id
_entity.type
_entity.pdbx_description
1 polymer ?
#
loop_
_entity_poly.entity_id
_entity_poly.type
_entity_poly.pdbx_seq_one_letter_code
_entity_poly.pdbx_strand_id
1 'polypeptide(L)'
;MKWDKPPLWPVALPSILGFISGCLPYILESDYLTVESKFSLLAPFGMAAAGCLVICFMQRRIDSKIEMSLGCVSALLFSLLPQLLFFVWFVPVMLIWIRESIFVWRKSYPAFRIGVWIGLGAASGVYMGGIFAFNVA
;
A
#
# COMPACT_ATOMS: atom_id res chain seq x y z
N MET A 1 0.62 -4.35 -19.88
CA MET A 1 -0.83 -4.65 -19.80
C MET A 1 -1.63 -3.41 -20.17
N LYS A 2 -2.54 -3.48 -21.14
CA LYS A 2 -3.54 -2.42 -21.41
C LYS A 2 -4.89 -2.93 -20.89
N TRP A 3 -5.60 -2.11 -20.14
CA TRP A 3 -6.90 -2.48 -19.56
C TRP A 3 -8.03 -1.89 -20.42
N ASP A 4 -8.98 -2.73 -20.83
CA ASP A 4 -10.14 -2.28 -21.65
C ASP A 4 -11.17 -1.50 -20.81
N LYS A 5 -11.16 -1.69 -19.49
CA LYS A 5 -12.01 -1.01 -18.51
C LYS A 5 -11.17 -0.55 -17.32
N PRO A 6 -11.55 0.54 -16.62
CA PRO A 6 -10.82 1.00 -15.44
C PRO A 6 -10.77 -0.14 -14.40
N PRO A 7 -9.56 -0.62 -14.04
CA PRO A 7 -9.45 -1.71 -13.09
C PRO A 7 -9.71 -1.18 -11.67
N LEU A 8 -10.92 -1.44 -11.16
CA LEU A 8 -11.32 -1.01 -9.81
C LEU A 8 -10.67 -1.88 -8.73
N TRP A 9 -10.50 -3.17 -8.99
CA TRP A 9 -10.02 -4.12 -8.00
C TRP A 9 -8.58 -3.86 -7.51
N PRO A 10 -7.58 -3.50 -8.35
CA PRO A 10 -6.23 -3.24 -7.86
C PRO A 10 -6.06 -1.83 -7.27
N VAL A 11 -7.08 -0.97 -7.37
CA VAL A 11 -7.18 0.28 -6.58
C VAL A 11 -7.70 -0.05 -5.19
N ALA A 12 -8.82 -0.76 -5.13
CA ALA A 12 -9.61 -0.92 -3.91
C ALA A 12 -9.04 -1.98 -2.97
N LEU A 13 -8.65 -3.16 -3.48
CA LEU A 13 -8.16 -4.25 -2.63
C LEU A 13 -6.92 -3.85 -1.82
N PRO A 14 -5.85 -3.32 -2.44
CA PRO A 14 -4.62 -3.00 -1.70
C PRO A 14 -4.87 -1.92 -0.65
N SER A 15 -5.68 -0.90 -0.98
CA SER A 15 -5.99 0.21 -0.08
C SER A 15 -6.86 -0.23 1.10
N ILE A 16 -7.85 -1.11 0.88
CA ILE A 16 -8.67 -1.67 1.96
C ILE A 16 -7.83 -2.56 2.87
N LEU A 17 -6.96 -3.40 2.30
CA LEU A 17 -6.06 -4.23 3.10
C LEU A 17 -5.07 -3.41 3.92
N GLY A 18 -4.50 -2.36 3.32
CA GLY A 18 -3.66 -1.40 4.03
C GLY A 18 -4.43 -0.69 5.14
N PHE A 19 -5.68 -0.31 4.90
CA PHE A 19 -6.52 0.33 5.91
C PHE A 19 -6.78 -0.59 7.10
N ILE A 20 -7.19 -1.83 6.85
CA ILE A 20 -7.39 -2.82 7.90
C ILE A 20 -6.08 -3.07 8.67
N SER A 21 -4.95 -3.17 7.96
CA SER A 21 -3.66 -3.36 8.60
C SER A 21 -3.23 -2.16 9.45
N GLY A 22 -3.59 -0.94 9.04
CA GLY A 22 -3.38 0.29 9.82
C GLY A 22 -4.25 0.39 11.07
N CYS A 23 -5.47 -0.16 11.06
CA CYS A 23 -6.38 -0.18 12.22
C CYS A 23 -6.08 -1.30 13.23
N LEU A 24 -5.56 -2.44 12.76
CA LEU A 24 -5.21 -3.61 13.56
C LEU A 24 -4.39 -3.33 14.84
N PRO A 25 -3.31 -2.53 14.82
CA PRO A 25 -2.53 -2.25 16.03
C PRO A 25 -3.35 -1.57 17.13
N TYR A 26 -4.33 -0.74 16.76
CA TYR A 26 -5.19 -0.03 17.71
C TYR A 26 -6.33 -0.92 18.24
N ILE A 27 -6.91 -1.79 17.41
CA ILE A 27 -8.00 -2.69 17.82
C ILE A 27 -7.52 -3.79 18.77
N LEU A 28 -6.28 -4.25 18.60
CA LEU A 28 -5.73 -5.36 19.39
C LEU A 28 -5.16 -4.92 20.74
N GLU A 29 -5.15 -3.62 21.08
CA GLU A 29 -4.65 -3.06 22.36
C GLU A 29 -3.36 -3.74 22.87
N SER A 30 -2.49 -4.13 21.95
CA SER A 30 -1.30 -4.89 22.26
C SER A 30 -0.17 -3.93 22.56
N ASP A 31 0.33 -3.90 23.80
CA ASP A 31 1.48 -3.10 24.23
C ASP A 31 2.73 -3.27 23.33
N TYR A 32 2.84 -4.40 22.61
CA TYR A 32 3.90 -4.66 21.62
C TYR A 32 3.72 -3.88 20.30
N LEU A 33 2.51 -3.42 20.00
CA LEU A 33 2.14 -2.72 18.76
C LEU A 33 1.87 -1.22 18.99
N THR A 34 1.56 -0.78 20.21
CA THR A 34 1.02 0.56 20.47
C THR A 34 1.95 1.55 21.21
N VAL A 35 2.84 1.15 22.13
CA VAL A 35 3.25 2.14 23.17
C VAL A 35 4.64 2.79 23.08
N GLU A 36 5.73 2.19 22.55
CA GLU A 36 7.05 2.83 22.82
C GLU A 36 8.07 2.94 21.68
N SER A 37 7.82 2.38 20.50
CA SER A 37 8.86 2.32 19.48
C SER A 37 8.48 3.08 18.22
N LYS A 38 9.42 3.89 17.73
CA LYS A 38 9.45 4.45 16.36
C LYS A 38 9.19 3.41 15.25
N PHE A 39 9.13 2.11 15.58
CA PHE A 39 8.76 0.97 14.74
C PHE A 39 7.25 0.65 14.69
N SER A 40 6.34 1.38 15.35
CA SER A 40 4.89 1.10 15.29
C SER A 40 4.31 1.11 13.86
N LEU A 41 4.92 1.87 12.94
CA LEU A 41 4.57 1.89 11.51
C LEU A 41 5.06 0.66 10.73
N LEU A 42 6.06 -0.07 11.21
CA LEU A 42 6.63 -1.23 10.50
C LEU A 42 5.72 -2.45 10.53
N ALA A 43 4.98 -2.67 11.62
CA ALA A 43 4.01 -3.75 11.73
C ALA A 43 2.84 -3.63 10.71
N PRO A 44 2.11 -2.50 10.59
CA PRO A 44 1.04 -2.34 9.62
C PRO A 44 1.54 -2.31 8.17
N PHE A 45 2.75 -1.77 7.93
CA PHE A 45 3.41 -1.86 6.61
C PHE A 45 3.85 -3.28 6.27
N GLY A 46 4.34 -4.06 7.23
CA GLY A 46 4.71 -5.45 7.05
C GLY A 46 3.50 -6.33 6.73
N MET A 47 2.39 -6.14 7.44
CA MET A 47 1.11 -6.80 7.14
C MET A 47 0.57 -6.41 5.75
N ALA A 48 0.62 -5.13 5.40
CA ALA A 48 0.24 -4.65 4.07
C ALA A 48 1.14 -5.23 2.96
N ALA A 49 2.45 -5.34 3.21
CA ALA A 49 3.40 -5.96 2.29
C ALA A 49 3.08 -7.43 2.05
N ALA A 50 2.85 -8.20 3.12
CA ALA A 50 2.46 -9.61 3.01
C ALA A 50 1.15 -9.76 2.20
N GLY A 51 0.12 -8.95 2.50
CA GLY A 51 -1.14 -8.95 1.76
C GLY A 51 -0.97 -8.62 0.28
N CYS A 52 -0.15 -7.62 -0.04
CA CYS A 52 0.11 -7.23 -1.43
C CYS A 52 0.92 -8.28 -2.19
N LEU A 53 1.89 -8.92 -1.55
CA LEU A 53 2.66 -10.01 -2.16
C LEU A 53 1.75 -11.20 -2.49
N VAL A 54 0.83 -11.56 -1.60
CA VAL A 54 -0.17 -12.61 -1.87
C VAL A 54 -1.05 -12.25 -3.07
N ILE A 55 -1.54 -11.00 -3.14
CA ILE A 55 -2.29 -10.51 -4.30
C ILE A 55 -1.46 -10.60 -5.58
N CYS A 56 -0.18 -10.21 -5.51
CA CYS A 56 0.71 -10.24 -6.66
C CYS A 56 0.94 -11.66 -7.19
N PHE A 57 1.08 -12.64 -6.30
CA PHE A 57 1.24 -14.05 -6.66
C PHE A 57 -0.06 -14.67 -7.21
N MET A 58 -1.21 -14.23 -6.69
CA MET A 58 -2.55 -14.68 -7.11
C MET A 58 -2.95 -14.18 -8.51
N GLN A 59 -2.30 -13.13 -9.04
CA GLN A 59 -2.56 -12.65 -10.39
C GLN A 59 -2.10 -13.65 -11.45
N ARG A 60 -3.05 -14.38 -12.05
CA ARG A 60 -2.83 -15.27 -13.20
C ARG A 60 -2.66 -14.54 -14.53
N ARG A 61 -3.02 -13.26 -14.60
CA ARG A 61 -3.11 -12.49 -15.86
C ARG A 61 -1.82 -11.74 -16.22
N ILE A 62 -0.79 -11.79 -15.38
CA ILE A 62 0.47 -11.06 -15.52
C ILE A 62 1.60 -12.08 -15.43
N ASP A 63 2.36 -12.24 -16.52
CA ASP A 63 3.47 -13.21 -16.58
C ASP A 63 4.64 -12.82 -15.66
N SER A 64 5.01 -11.54 -15.62
CA SER A 64 6.13 -11.05 -14.82
C SER A 64 5.76 -10.80 -13.34
N LYS A 65 5.35 -11.85 -12.63
CA LYS A 65 4.97 -11.77 -11.20
C LYS A 65 6.08 -11.21 -10.31
N ILE A 66 7.34 -11.57 -10.62
CA ILE A 66 8.53 -11.13 -9.87
C ILE A 66 8.77 -9.63 -10.08
N GLU A 67 8.62 -9.12 -11.29
CA GLU A 67 8.74 -7.67 -11.54
C GLU A 67 7.65 -6.89 -10.80
N MET A 68 6.46 -7.45 -10.71
CA MET A 68 5.34 -6.82 -10.02
C MET A 68 5.53 -6.82 -8.50
N SER A 69 6.02 -7.93 -7.91
CA SER A 69 6.34 -7.96 -6.48
C SER A 69 7.50 -7.02 -6.13
N LEU A 70 8.53 -6.94 -6.97
CA LEU A 70 9.62 -5.96 -6.83
C LEU A 70 9.11 -4.52 -6.91
N GLY A 71 8.19 -4.23 -7.84
CA GLY A 71 7.50 -2.94 -7.92
C GLY A 71 6.73 -2.60 -6.64
N CYS A 72 6.01 -3.58 -6.10
CA CYS A 72 5.23 -3.39 -4.87
C CYS A 72 6.11 -3.12 -3.65
N VAL A 73 7.15 -3.93 -3.45
CA VAL A 73 8.09 -3.78 -2.33
C VAL A 73 8.85 -2.45 -2.44
N SER A 74 9.29 -2.07 -3.64
CA SER A 74 9.97 -0.77 -3.85
C SER A 74 9.06 0.42 -3.54
N ALA A 75 7.77 0.36 -3.90
CA ALA A 75 6.82 1.41 -3.55
C ALA A 75 6.55 1.48 -2.04
N LEU A 76 6.42 0.35 -1.36
CA LEU A 76 6.24 0.29 0.09
C LEU A 76 7.47 0.86 0.82
N LEU A 77 8.69 0.52 0.38
CA LEU A 77 9.92 1.08 0.91
C LEU A 77 10.03 2.59 0.64
N PHE A 78 9.67 3.04 -0.57
CA PHE A 78 9.65 4.46 -0.93
C PHE A 78 8.62 5.25 -0.11
N SER A 79 7.54 4.60 0.31
CA SER A 79 6.56 5.20 1.21
C SER A 79 7.07 5.23 2.65
N LEU A 80 7.61 4.12 3.14
CA LEU A 80 8.01 3.94 4.54
C LEU A 80 9.27 4.73 4.90
N LEU A 81 10.34 4.62 4.10
CA LEU A 81 11.66 5.18 4.46
C LEU A 81 11.62 6.70 4.67
N PRO A 82 11.04 7.51 3.75
CA PRO A 82 11.01 8.95 3.94
C PRO A 82 9.96 9.35 4.98
N GLN A 83 8.91 8.56 5.20
CA GLN A 83 7.94 8.78 6.29
C GLN A 83 8.59 8.72 7.67
N LEU A 84 9.62 7.87 7.86
CA LEU A 84 10.38 7.80 9.12
C LEU A 84 11.17 9.08 9.41
N LEU A 85 11.53 9.84 8.38
CA LEU A 85 12.30 11.09 8.49
C LEU A 85 11.41 12.34 8.43
N PHE A 86 10.31 12.27 7.68
CA PHE A 86 9.42 13.38 7.40
C PHE A 86 7.96 12.93 7.48
N PHE A 87 7.30 13.25 8.60
CA PHE A 87 5.94 12.77 8.89
C PHE A 87 4.90 13.13 7.81
N VAL A 88 5.06 14.24 7.09
CA VAL A 88 4.10 14.71 6.06
C VAL A 88 4.30 13.98 4.71
N TRP A 89 5.24 13.04 4.62
CA TRP A 89 5.56 12.31 3.38
C TRP A 89 4.38 11.48 2.83
N PHE A 90 3.43 11.09 3.69
CA PHE A 90 2.20 10.45 3.25
C PHE A 90 1.45 11.29 2.20
N VAL A 91 1.50 12.63 2.25
CA VAL A 91 0.78 13.50 1.30
C VAL A 91 1.27 13.28 -0.14
N PRO A 92 2.57 13.38 -0.46
CA PRO A 92 3.11 12.98 -1.76
C PRO A 92 2.69 11.58 -2.21
N VAL A 93 2.75 10.59 -1.30
CA VAL A 93 2.40 9.19 -1.61
C VAL A 93 0.93 9.09 -2.05
N MET A 94 0.02 9.72 -1.32
CA MET A 94 -1.41 9.78 -1.65
C MET A 94 -1.64 10.44 -3.01
N LEU A 95 -0.99 11.57 -3.28
CA LEU A 95 -1.16 12.32 -4.53
C LEU A 95 -0.64 11.53 -5.74
N ILE A 96 0.52 10.88 -5.62
CA ILE A 96 1.08 10.02 -6.66
C ILE A 96 0.14 8.84 -6.91
N TRP A 97 -0.36 8.19 -5.85
CA TRP A 97 -1.30 7.08 -5.97
C TRP A 97 -2.61 7.47 -6.67
N ILE A 98 -3.21 8.62 -6.32
CA ILE A 98 -4.42 9.13 -6.97
C ILE A 98 -4.15 9.40 -8.45
N ARG A 99 -3.04 10.09 -8.77
CA ARG A 99 -2.63 10.36 -10.15
C ARG A 99 -2.50 9.07 -10.95
N GLU A 100 -1.75 8.10 -10.44
CA GLU A 100 -1.57 6.82 -11.12
C GLU A 100 -2.92 6.10 -11.29
N SER A 101 -3.81 6.12 -10.29
CA SER A 101 -5.14 5.51 -10.39
C SER A 101 -6.01 6.12 -11.50
N ILE A 102 -5.88 7.43 -11.77
CA ILE A 102 -6.61 8.10 -12.85
C ILE A 102 -6.06 7.72 -14.24
N PHE A 103 -4.73 7.56 -14.35
CA PHE A 103 -4.05 7.36 -15.64
C PHE A 103 -3.69 5.90 -15.95
N VAL A 104 -3.84 4.97 -15.01
CA VAL A 104 -3.38 3.56 -15.15
C VAL A 104 -4.05 2.82 -16.31
N TRP A 105 -5.30 3.15 -16.61
CA TRP A 105 -6.07 2.51 -17.68
C TRP A 105 -5.81 3.11 -19.07
N ARG A 106 -5.20 4.31 -19.14
CA ARG A 106 -4.97 5.03 -20.42
C ARG A 106 -3.67 4.63 -21.12
N LYS A 107 -2.77 3.90 -20.45
CA LYS A 107 -1.48 3.47 -21.00
C LYS A 107 -1.25 1.98 -20.78
N SER A 108 -0.40 1.39 -21.62
CA SER A 108 0.10 0.04 -21.44
C SER A 108 1.16 0.05 -20.34
N TYR A 109 0.81 -0.31 -19.10
CA TYR A 109 1.78 -0.31 -18.01
C TYR A 109 2.60 -1.61 -17.96
N PRO A 110 3.92 -1.52 -17.72
CA PRO A 110 4.74 -2.69 -17.40
C PRO A 110 4.35 -3.27 -16.03
N ALA A 111 4.60 -4.55 -15.81
CA ALA A 111 4.26 -5.26 -14.57
C ALA A 111 4.85 -4.58 -13.33
N PHE A 112 6.08 -4.09 -13.42
CA PHE A 112 6.73 -3.33 -12.35
C PHE A 112 5.92 -2.10 -11.90
N ARG A 113 5.41 -1.29 -12.83
CA ARG A 113 4.63 -0.10 -12.49
C ARG A 113 3.27 -0.44 -11.88
N ILE A 114 2.66 -1.54 -12.31
CA ILE A 114 1.44 -2.06 -11.68
C ILE A 114 1.73 -2.45 -10.22
N GLY A 115 2.87 -3.10 -9.98
CA GLY A 115 3.37 -3.39 -8.65
C GLY A 115 3.55 -2.14 -7.80
N VAL A 116 4.24 -1.13 -8.34
CA VAL A 116 4.43 0.18 -7.67
C VAL A 116 3.08 0.79 -7.28
N TRP A 117 2.13 0.79 -8.21
CA TRP A 117 0.80 1.34 -7.96
C TRP A 117 0.03 0.59 -6.88
N ILE A 118 0.10 -0.75 -6.85
CA ILE A 118 -0.48 -1.60 -5.78
C ILE A 118 0.16 -1.26 -4.43
N GLY A 119 1.49 -1.15 -4.38
CA GLY A 119 2.23 -0.83 -3.16
C GLY A 119 1.92 0.56 -2.61
N LEU A 120 1.80 1.57 -3.49
CA LEU A 120 1.37 2.92 -3.12
C LEU A 120 -0.07 2.92 -2.57
N GLY A 121 -0.96 2.11 -3.16
CA GLY A 121 -2.34 1.96 -2.68
C GLY A 121 -2.41 1.36 -1.28
N ALA A 122 -1.63 0.31 -1.04
CA ALA A 122 -1.55 -0.28 0.29
C ALA A 122 -0.96 0.69 1.32
N ALA A 123 0.11 1.40 0.98
CA ALA A 123 0.66 2.42 1.86
C ALA A 123 -0.34 3.54 2.19
N SER A 124 -1.08 4.02 1.18
CA SER A 124 -2.16 5.00 1.39
C SER A 124 -3.23 4.50 2.36
N GLY A 125 -3.62 3.23 2.23
CA GLY A 125 -4.53 2.56 3.14
C GLY A 125 -3.99 2.55 4.57
N VAL A 126 -2.72 2.16 4.76
CA VAL A 126 -2.08 2.12 6.09
C VAL A 126 -2.11 3.50 6.75
N TYR A 127 -1.78 4.56 6.01
CA TYR A 127 -1.83 5.92 6.56
C TYR A 127 -3.24 6.35 6.94
N MET A 128 -4.23 6.10 6.08
CA MET A 128 -5.63 6.41 6.39
C MET A 128 -6.15 5.61 7.59
N GLY A 129 -5.83 4.32 7.68
CA GLY A 129 -6.24 3.45 8.77
C GLY A 129 -5.63 3.86 10.11
N GLY A 130 -4.34 4.21 10.10
CA GLY A 130 -3.65 4.72 11.30
C GLY A 130 -4.24 6.04 11.80
N ILE A 131 -4.52 6.99 10.89
CA ILE A 131 -5.16 8.27 11.26
C ILE A 131 -6.58 8.03 11.77
N PHE A 132 -7.36 7.19 11.10
CA PHE A 132 -8.74 6.90 11.51
C PHE A 132 -8.79 6.26 12.89
N ALA A 133 -7.97 5.23 13.11
CA ALA A 133 -7.92 4.54 14.39
C ALA A 133 -7.47 5.46 15.54
N PHE A 134 -6.50 6.34 15.30
CA PHE A 134 -6.06 7.34 16.28
C PHE A 134 -7.16 8.36 16.67
N ASN A 135 -8.12 8.65 15.78
CA ASN A 135 -9.19 9.62 16.06
C ASN A 135 -10.46 8.97 16.63
N VAL A 136 -10.58 7.64 16.57
CA VAL A 136 -11.76 6.88 17.03
C VAL A 136 -11.52 6.17 18.36
N ALA A 137 -10.26 5.81 18.65
CA ALA A 137 -9.80 5.32 19.97
C ALA A 137 -9.60 6.49 20.94
#